data_AF-A0A1C3IUL9-F1
#
_entry.id   AF-A0A1C3IUL9-F1
#
_cell.length_a   1.000
_cell.length_b   1.000
_cell.length_c   1.000
_cell.angle_alpha   90.00
_cell.angle_beta   90.00
_cell.angle_gamma   90.00
#
_symmetry.space_group_name_H-M   'P 1'
#
loop_
_entity.id
_entity.type
_entity.pdbx_description
1 polymer ?
#
loop_
_entity_poly.entity_id
_entity_poly.type
_entity_poly.pdbx_seq_one_letter_code
_entity_poly.pdbx_strand_id
1 'polypeptide(L)' 'MDTTTLIYDTLEGLSSAKPQQHAQIRQNLYNQLDLSFEKQLALYSSVLGPASAGRLTDLDSAVMSARKIVGLENS' A
#
# COMPACT_ATOMS: atom_id res chain seq x y z
N MET A 1 10.73 1.01 -11.67
CA MET A 1 9.94 1.81 -10.72
C MET A 1 10.42 1.45 -9.33
N ASP A 2 10.75 2.43 -8.49
CA ASP A 2 11.15 2.14 -7.12
C ASP A 2 9.93 1.84 -6.25
N THR A 3 10.17 1.20 -5.11
CA THR A 3 9.12 0.75 -4.19
C THR A 3 8.27 1.90 -3.65
N THR A 4 8.82 3.11 -3.51
CA THR A 4 8.07 4.25 -2.98
C THR A 4 7.03 4.71 -3.99
N THR A 5 7.42 4.87 -5.26
CA THR A 5 6.47 5.17 -6.34
C THR A 5 5.42 4.07 -6.46
N LEU A 6 5.81 2.80 -6.35
CA LEU A 6 4.85 1.69 -6.41
C LEU A 6 3.81 1.72 -5.28
N ILE A 7 4.23 2.04 -4.06
CA ILE A 7 3.32 2.21 -2.93
C ILE A 7 2.38 3.40 -3.17
N TYR A 8 2.94 4.55 -3.59
CA TYR A 8 2.17 5.77 -3.86
C TYR A 8 1.06 5.52 -4.89
N ASP A 9 1.44 5.00 -6.06
CA ASP A 9 0.51 4.72 -7.17
C ASP A 9 -0.57 3.71 -6.76
N THR A 10 -0.21 2.75 -5.90
CA THR A 10 -1.19 1.78 -5.38
C THR A 10 -2.22 2.45 -4.49
N LEU A 11 -1.80 3.36 -3.60
CA LEU A 11 -2.71 4.06 -2.70
C LEU A 11 -3.61 5.04 -3.47
N GLU A 12 -3.05 5.76 -4.44
CA GLU A 12 -3.83 6.62 -5.34
C GLU A 12 -4.84 5.77 -6.15
N GLY A 13 -4.40 4.63 -6.68
CA GLY A 13 -5.27 3.68 -7.39
C GLY A 13 -6.40 3.14 -6.51
N LEU A 14 -6.15 2.82 -5.24
CA LEU A 14 -7.20 2.37 -4.32
C LEU A 14 -8.22 3.48 -4.03
N SER A 15 -7.77 4.73 -3.94
CA SER A 15 -8.65 5.87 -3.66
C SER A 15 -9.60 6.21 -4.81
N SER A 16 -9.20 5.92 -6.05
CA SER A 16 -9.93 6.27 -7.27
C SER A 16 -10.67 5.07 -7.90
N ALA A 17 -10.27 3.84 -7.60
CA ALA A 17 -10.86 2.64 -8.15
C ALA A 17 -12.17 2.22 -7.44
N LYS A 18 -12.98 1.44 -8.15
CA LYS A 18 -14.20 0.85 -7.57
C LYS A 18 -13.84 -0.26 -6.59
N PRO A 19 -14.67 -0.51 -5.54
CA PRO A 19 -14.40 -1.55 -4.53
C PRO A 19 -14.09 -2.94 -5.09
N GLN A 20 -14.71 -3.32 -6.21
CA GLN A 20 -14.49 -4.60 -6.88
C GLN A 20 -13.05 -4.78 -7.40
N GLN A 21 -12.35 -3.67 -7.67
CA GLN A 21 -10.97 -3.68 -8.19
C GLN A 21 -9.93 -3.67 -7.06
N HIS A 22 -10.32 -3.29 -5.84
CA HIS A 22 -9.37 -3.10 -4.73
C HIS A 22 -8.61 -4.37 -4.37
N ALA A 23 -9.27 -5.53 -4.42
CA ALA A 23 -8.61 -6.81 -4.14
C ALA A 23 -7.47 -7.08 -5.14
N GLN A 24 -7.70 -6.85 -6.43
CA GLN A 24 -6.69 -7.04 -7.47
C GLN A 24 -5.54 -6.04 -7.32
N ILE A 25 -5.85 -4.76 -7.03
CA ILE A 25 -4.85 -3.72 -6.82
C ILE A 25 -3.91 -4.09 -5.67
N ARG A 26 -4.45 -4.51 -4.51
CA ARG A 26 -3.64 -4.96 -3.38
C ARG A 26 -2.80 -6.19 -3.72
N GLN A 27 -3.37 -7.17 -4.41
CA GLN A 27 -2.64 -8.38 -4.80
C GLN A 27 -1.48 -8.07 -5.74
N ASN A 28 -1.66 -7.14 -6.69
CA ASN A 28 -0.61 -6.71 -7.60
C ASN A 28 0.57 -6.06 -6.85
N LEU A 29 0.29 -5.30 -5.79
CA LEU A 29 1.32 -4.73 -4.93
C LEU A 29 2.10 -5.83 -4.20
N TYR A 30 1.42 -6.78 -3.56
CA TYR A 30 2.09 -7.87 -2.84
C TYR A 30 2.99 -8.71 -3.76
N ASN A 31 2.52 -9.02 -4.97
CA ASN A 31 3.29 -9.79 -5.95
C ASN A 31 4.57 -9.06 -6.39
N GLN A 32 4.53 -7.73 -6.51
CA GLN A 32 5.68 -6.94 -6.92
C GLN A 32 6.70 -6.73 -5.80
N LEU A 33 6.24 -6.68 -4.54
CA LEU A 33 7.10 -6.44 -3.39
C LEU A 33 7.70 -7.71 -2.78
N ASP A 34 7.23 -8.89 -3.19
CA ASP A 34 7.69 -10.21 -2.70
C ASP A 34 7.81 -10.26 -1.16
N LEU A 35 6.78 -9.75 -0.47
CA LEU A 35 6.79 -9.60 0.98
C LEU A 35 6.42 -10.90 1.70
N SER A 36 7.01 -11.10 2.88
CA SER A 36 6.52 -12.10 3.83
C SER A 36 5.07 -11.82 4.24
N PHE A 37 4.35 -12.87 4.66
CA PHE A 37 2.96 -12.75 5.11
C PHE A 37 2.78 -11.71 6.21
N GLU A 38 3.70 -11.65 7.18
CA GLU A 38 3.66 -10.68 8.28
C GLU A 38 3.72 -9.23 7.77
N LYS A 39 4.60 -8.95 6.80
CA LYS A 39 4.70 -7.62 6.18
C LYS A 39 3.47 -7.30 5.33
N GLN A 40 2.90 -8.28 4.62
CA GLN A 40 1.64 -8.09 3.89
C GLN A 40 0.48 -7.74 4.84
N LEU A 41 0.38 -8.44 5.97
CA LEU A 41 -0.65 -8.20 6.99
C LEU A 41 -0.49 -6.81 7.64
N ALA A 42 0.72 -6.43 8.00
CA ALA A 42 1.03 -5.10 8.50
C ALA A 42 0.67 -4.01 7.48
N LEU A 43 1.08 -4.19 6.22
CA LEU A 43 0.80 -3.24 5.14
C LEU A 43 -0.71 -3.10 4.88
N TYR A 44 -1.45 -4.22 4.94
CA TYR A 44 -2.90 -4.21 4.83
C TYR A 44 -3.56 -3.41 5.96
N SER A 45 -3.30 -3.82 7.20
CA SER A 45 -3.97 -3.27 8.38
C SER A 45 -3.68 -1.78 8.58
N SER A 46 -2.44 -1.35 8.33
CA SER A 46 -2.02 0.03 8.57
C SER A 46 -2.33 0.96 7.40
N VAL A 47 -2.30 0.48 6.15
CA VAL A 47 -2.29 1.38 4.97
C VAL A 47 -3.33 0.98 3.92
N LEU A 48 -3.26 -0.24 3.37
CA LEU A 48 -4.09 -0.60 2.21
C LEU A 48 -5.57 -0.76 2.57
N GLY A 49 -5.87 -1.27 3.77
CA GLY A 49 -7.23 -1.41 4.29
C GLY A 49 -7.91 -0.06 4.48
N PRO A 50 -7.30 0.89 5.22
CA PRO A 50 -7.77 2.27 5.30
C PRO A 50 -7.94 2.95 3.93
N ALA A 51 -6.97 2.81 3.02
CA ALA A 51 -7.06 3.36 1.66
C ALA A 51 -8.25 2.80 0.87
N SER A 52 -8.42 1.47 0.89
CA SER A 52 -9.54 0.79 0.23
C SER A 52 -10.91 1.20 0.79
N ALA A 53 -10.95 1.65 2.05
CA ALA A 53 -12.17 2.12 2.69
C ALA A 53 -12.42 3.63 2.51
N GLY A 54 -11.58 4.33 1.74
CA GLY A 54 -11.65 5.79 1.58
C GLY A 54 -11.33 6.57 2.86
N ARG A 55 -10.60 5.96 3.80
CA ARG A 55 -10.23 6.57 5.09
C ARG A 55 -8.79 7.08 5.13
N LEU A 56 -8.12 7.16 3.99
CA LEU A 56 -6.78 7.75 3.91
C LEU A 56 -6.92 9.28 4.01
N THR A 57 -6.44 9.87 5.11
CA THR A 57 -6.51 11.32 5.32
C THR A 57 -5.29 12.06 4.78
N ASP A 58 -4.13 11.39 4.78
CA ASP A 58 -2.85 11.96 4.33
C ASP A 58 -2.07 10.88 3.57
N LEU A 59 -1.86 11.10 2.27
CA LEU A 59 -1.23 10.13 1.38
C LEU A 59 0.26 9.99 1.69
N ASP A 60 0.96 11.08 1.98
CA ASP A 60 2.40 11.07 2.23
C ASP A 60 2.74 10.32 3.52
N SER A 61 1.99 10.53 4.61
CA SER A 61 2.14 9.79 5.87
C SER A 61 1.85 8.31 5.70
N ALA A 62 0.87 7.97 4.86
CA ALA A 62 0.54 6.59 4.54
C ALA A 62 1.68 5.90 3.76
N VAL A 63 2.28 6.60 2.79
CA VAL A 63 3.45 6.12 2.05
C VAL A 63 4.66 5.94 2.97
N MET A 64 4.93 6.89 3.86
CA MET A 64 6.04 6.78 4.82
C MET A 64 5.84 5.60 5.79
N SER A 65 4.61 5.39 6.26
CA SER A 65 4.26 4.24 7.10
C SER A 65 4.46 2.91 6.35
N ALA A 66 4.02 2.84 5.09
CA ALA A 66 4.22 1.69 4.23
C ALA A 66 5.71 1.41 3.98
N ARG A 67 6.52 2.45 3.66
CA ARG A 67 7.98 2.34 3.48
C ARG A 67 8.65 1.70 4.69
N LYS A 68 8.26 2.13 5.90
CA LYS A 68 8.74 1.54 7.15
C LYS A 68 8.40 0.05 7.26
N ILE A 69 7.16 -0.34 6.98
CA ILE A 69 6.70 -1.74 7.03
C ILE A 69 7.48 -2.62 6.05
N VAL A 70 7.75 -2.13 4.84
CA VAL A 70 8.47 -2.92 3.83
C VAL A 70 9.98 -2.97 4.09
N GLY A 71 10.51 -2.10 4.96
CA GLY A 71 11.91 -2.09 5.39
C GLY A 71 12.81 -1.06 4.69
N LEU A 72 12.22 0.04 4.19
CA LEU A 72 12.93 1.11 3.48
C LEU A 72 13.31 2.29 4.39
N GLU A 73 13.62 2.02 5.66
CA GLU A 73 13.82 3.05 6.70
C GLU A 73 15.10 3.89 6.54
N ASN A 74 16.00 3.59 5.60
CA ASN A 74 17.31 4.28 5.47
C ASN A 74 17.77 4.53 4.01
N SER A 75 16.87 4.99 3.13
CA SER A 75 17.26 5.42 1.77
C SER A 75 17.08 6.93 1.61
#